data_AF-A0A1Y3SH04-F1
#
_entry.id   AF-A0A1Y3SH04-F1
#
_cell.length_a   1.000
_cell.length_b   1.000
_cell.length_c   1.000
_cell.angle_alpha   90.00
_cell.angle_beta   90.00
_cell.angle_gamma   90.00
#
_symmetry.space_group_name_H-M   'P 1'
#
loop_
_entity.id
_entity.type
_entity.pdbx_description
1 polymer ?
#
loop_
_entity_poly.entity_id
_entity_poly.type
_entity_poly.pdbx_seq_one_letter_code
_entity_poly.pdbx_strand_id
1 'polypeptide(L)' 'MRIVVKDKDSHINLPIPTRLVVNGLTAGVLCRVLEKQGISVTRKQLMVFVHELHRFRRRHPKWTLVEVVGHEGEQVKIQL' A
#
# COMPACT_ATOMS: atom_id res chain seq x y z
N MET A 1 1.55 6.05 -1.38
CA MET A 1 1.50 5.36 -0.08
C MET A 1 2.75 5.64 0.69
N ARG A 2 2.66 5.65 2.01
CA ARG A 2 3.82 5.60 2.90
C ARG A 2 3.49 4.70 4.08
N ILE A 3 4.46 3.93 4.51
CA ILE A 3 4.39 3.21 5.78
C ILE A 3 5.24 4.00 6.76
N VAL A 4 4.62 4.46 7.84
CA VAL A 4 5.30 5.16 8.93
C VAL A 4 5.27 4.23 10.14
N VAL A 5 6.44 3.76 10.54
CA VAL A 5 6.63 3.02 11.78
C VAL A 5 7.35 3.95 12.75
N LYS A 6 6.75 4.16 13.90
CA LYS A 6 7.37 4.85 15.03
C LYS A 6 7.50 3.86 16.17
N ASP A 7 8.72 3.69 16.61
CA ASP A 7 9.11 2.94 17.79
C ASP A 7 10.08 3.80 18.61
N LYS A 8 10.30 3.48 19.88
CA LYS A 8 11.14 4.24 20.82
C LYS A 8 12.55 4.50 20.27
N ASP A 9 13.12 3.52 19.57
CA ASP A 9 14.49 3.57 19.03
C ASP A 9 14.55 3.74 17.51
N SER A 10 13.41 3.65 16.80
CA SER A 10 13.41 3.57 15.34
C SER A 10 12.21 4.25 14.69
N HIS A 11 12.52 5.19 13.79
CA HIS A 11 11.53 5.93 13.02
C HIS A 11 11.71 5.61 11.54
N ILE A 12 10.91 4.68 11.02
CA ILE A 12 10.98 4.27 9.62
C ILE A 12 9.86 4.98 8.86
N ASN A 13 10.22 5.77 7.86
CA ASN A 13 9.30 6.33 6.90
C ASN A 13 9.63 5.77 5.52
N LEU A 14 8.83 4.80 5.06
CA LEU A 14 9.01 4.15 3.78
C LEU A 14 8.02 4.74 2.76
N PRO A 15 8.44 5.68 1.90
CA PRO A 15 7.60 6.15 0.81
C PRO A 15 7.49 5.06 -0.25
N ILE A 16 6.27 4.58 -0.51
CA ILE A 16 5.99 3.59 -1.54
C ILE A 16 5.45 4.34 -2.78
N PRO A 17 6.26 4.47 -3.85
CA PRO A 17 5.81 5.09 -5.09
C PRO A 17 4.89 4.12 -5.84
N THR A 18 3.62 4.07 -5.45
CA THR A 18 2.61 3.12 -5.98
C THR A 18 2.48 3.12 -7.50
N ARG A 19 2.77 4.23 -8.20
CA ARG A 19 2.83 4.26 -9.68
C ARG A 19 4.01 3.49 -10.28
N LEU A 20 5.14 3.45 -9.58
CA LEU A 20 6.32 2.69 -9.98
C LEU A 20 6.18 1.23 -9.57
N VAL A 21 5.66 0.98 -8.36
CA VAL A 21 5.50 -0.36 -7.80
C VAL A 21 4.38 -1.13 -8.49
N VAL A 22 3.30 -0.45 -8.91
CA VAL A 22 2.17 -1.10 -9.59
C VAL A 22 1.91 -0.42 -10.93
N ASN A 23 2.63 -0.90 -11.94
CA ASN A 23 2.50 -0.53 -13.34
C ASN A 23 2.16 -1.77 -14.17
N GLY A 24 2.04 -1.62 -15.50
CA GLY A 24 1.71 -2.75 -16.36
C GLY A 24 2.65 -3.96 -16.17
N LEU A 25 3.95 -3.74 -16.04
CA LEU A 25 4.96 -4.80 -15.92
C LEU A 25 4.87 -5.50 -14.55
N THR A 26 4.79 -4.73 -13.47
CA THR A 26 4.71 -5.29 -12.11
C THR A 26 3.33 -5.88 -11.80
N ALA A 27 2.27 -5.47 -12.50
CA ALA A 27 0.95 -6.05 -12.37
C ALA A 27 0.93 -7.56 -12.67
N GLY A 28 1.71 -8.02 -13.65
CA GLY A 28 1.80 -9.45 -13.96
C GLY A 28 2.48 -10.26 -12.83
N VAL A 29 3.51 -9.68 -12.21
CA VAL A 29 4.17 -10.28 -11.03
C VAL A 29 3.22 -10.30 -9.84
N LEU A 30 2.48 -9.20 -9.60
CA LEU A 30 1.49 -9.14 -8.53
C LEU A 30 0.39 -10.18 -8.71
N CYS A 31 -0.12 -10.37 -9.94
CA CYS A 31 -1.14 -11.39 -10.21
C CYS A 31 -0.63 -12.79 -9.82
N ARG A 32 0.61 -13.14 -10.18
CA ARG A 32 1.22 -14.43 -9.79
C ARG A 32 1.40 -14.59 -8.28
N VAL A 33 1.76 -13.50 -7.58
CA VAL A 33 1.90 -13.54 -6.11
C VAL A 33 0.53 -13.69 -5.45
N LEU A 34 -0.48 -12.99 -5.95
CA LEU A 34 -1.86 -13.09 -5.48
C LEU A 34 -2.46 -14.48 -5.75
N GLU A 35 -2.19 -15.07 -6.91
CA GLU A 35 -2.59 -16.45 -7.23
C GLU A 35 -2.01 -17.45 -6.23
N LYS A 36 -0.74 -17.28 -5.82
CA LYS A 36 -0.13 -18.11 -4.76
C LYS A 36 -0.80 -17.96 -3.39
N GLN A 37 -1.48 -16.85 -3.15
CA GLN A 37 -2.30 -16.62 -1.96
C GLN A 37 -3.78 -17.02 -2.15
N GLY A 38 -4.12 -17.66 -3.28
CA GLY A 38 -5.49 -18.07 -3.60
C GLY A 38 -6.38 -16.96 -4.15
N ILE A 39 -5.81 -15.80 -4.49
CA ILE A 39 -6.54 -14.64 -4.99
C ILE A 39 -6.37 -14.55 -6.51
N SER A 40 -7.37 -14.98 -7.26
CA SER A 40 -7.38 -14.87 -8.72
C SER A 40 -7.81 -13.46 -9.16
N VAL A 41 -6.87 -12.64 -9.59
CA VAL A 41 -7.13 -11.28 -10.09
C VAL A 41 -6.48 -11.13 -11.46
N THR A 42 -7.27 -10.68 -12.44
CA THR A 42 -6.72 -10.37 -13.76
C THR A 42 -5.93 -9.06 -13.74
N ARG A 43 -4.93 -8.96 -14.63
CA ARG A 43 -4.14 -7.73 -14.80
C ARG A 43 -5.01 -6.49 -15.04
N LYS A 44 -6.12 -6.61 -15.77
CA LYS A 44 -7.07 -5.51 -16.00
C LYS A 44 -7.73 -5.05 -14.69
N GLN A 45 -8.24 -5.99 -13.88
CA GLN A 45 -8.84 -5.68 -12.58
C GLN A 45 -7.81 -5.02 -11.64
N LEU A 46 -6.58 -5.52 -11.61
CA LEU A 46 -5.51 -4.94 -10.81
C LEU A 46 -5.19 -3.49 -11.25
N MET A 47 -5.12 -3.24 -12.56
CA MET A 47 -4.89 -1.90 -13.10
C MET A 47 -6.02 -0.93 -12.76
N VAL A 48 -7.29 -1.38 -12.82
CA VAL A 48 -8.45 -0.59 -12.40
C VAL A 48 -8.37 -0.27 -10.90
N PHE A 49 -8.05 -1.26 -10.07
CA PHE A 49 -7.87 -1.07 -8.64
C PHE A 49 -6.79 -0.02 -8.33
N VAL A 50 -5.62 -0.12 -8.97
CA VAL A 50 -4.52 0.83 -8.81
C VAL A 50 -4.90 2.23 -9.28
N HIS A 51 -5.65 2.33 -10.37
CA HIS A 51 -6.15 3.60 -10.87
C HIS A 51 -7.07 4.26 -9.85
N GLU A 52 -8.04 3.53 -9.31
CA GLU A 52 -8.99 4.06 -8.35
C GLU A 52 -8.31 4.36 -7.00
N LEU A 53 -7.35 3.55 -6.58
CA LEU A 53 -6.52 3.83 -5.41
C LEU A 53 -5.76 5.16 -5.56
N HIS A 54 -5.18 5.41 -6.72
CA HIS A 54 -4.54 6.69 -7.02
C HIS A 54 -5.52 7.86 -7.11
N ARG A 55 -6.73 7.63 -7.62
CA ARG A 55 -7.79 8.65 -7.68
C ARG A 55 -8.27 9.01 -6.28
N PHE A 56 -8.55 8.01 -5.45
CA PHE A 56 -8.96 8.15 -4.06
C PHE A 56 -7.93 8.93 -3.26
N ARG A 57 -6.65 8.54 -3.36
CA ARG A 57 -5.54 9.26 -2.71
C ARG A 57 -5.47 10.73 -3.08
N ARG A 58 -5.70 11.07 -4.35
CA ARG A 58 -5.69 12.47 -4.81
C ARG A 58 -6.81 13.30 -4.16
N ARG A 59 -7.96 12.68 -3.88
CA ARG A 59 -9.09 13.32 -3.20
C ARG A 59 -8.92 13.38 -1.69
N HIS A 60 -8.26 12.39 -1.11
CA HIS A 60 -8.04 12.27 0.34
C HIS A 60 -6.54 12.21 0.67
N PRO A 61 -5.83 13.34 0.56
CA PRO A 61 -4.41 13.40 0.89
C PRO A 61 -4.20 13.09 2.37
N LYS A 62 -3.18 12.26 2.69
CA LYS A 62 -2.83 11.81 4.05
C LYS A 62 -3.88 10.90 4.72
N TRP A 63 -4.77 10.28 3.94
CA TRP A 63 -5.70 9.32 4.49
C TRP A 63 -4.95 8.11 5.09
N THR A 64 -5.26 7.79 6.34
CA THR A 64 -4.67 6.67 7.06
C THR A 64 -5.56 5.45 6.88
N LEU A 65 -5.08 4.46 6.14
CA LEU A 65 -5.78 3.19 5.91
C LEU A 65 -5.76 2.31 7.17
N VAL A 66 -4.60 2.26 7.82
CA VAL A 66 -4.41 1.49 9.05
C VAL A 66 -3.60 2.32 10.02
N GLU A 67 -4.08 2.39 11.26
CA GLU A 67 -3.34 2.91 12.40
C GLU A 67 -3.39 1.87 13.51
N VAL A 68 -2.23 1.27 13.80
CA VAL A 68 -2.06 0.38 14.95
C VAL A 68 -1.24 1.11 15.98
N VAL A 69 -1.73 1.09 17.22
CA VAL A 69 -1.02 1.63 18.39
C VAL A 69 -0.76 0.47 19.34
N GLY A 70 0.52 0.20 19.60
CA GLY A 70 0.97 -0.78 20.57
C GLY A 70 0.87 -0.26 22.00
N HIS A 71 0.88 -1.17 22.97
CA HIS A 71 0.75 -0.84 24.40
C HIS A 71 1.88 0.06 24.92
N GLU A 72 3.07 -0.01 24.32
CA GLU A 72 4.24 0.79 24.71
C GLU A 72 4.38 2.13 23.96
N GLY A 73 3.40 2.50 23.13
CA GLY A 73 3.44 3.73 22.33
C GLY A 73 4.01 3.55 20.91
N GLU A 74 4.37 2.33 20.53
CA GLU A 74 4.68 1.95 19.15
C GLU A 74 3.50 2.29 18.23
N GLN A 75 3.78 2.82 17.05
CA GLN A 75 2.75 3.23 16.11
C GLN A 75 3.10 2.84 14.68
N VAL A 76 2.23 2.04 14.07
CA VAL A 76 2.32 1.69 12.64
C VAL A 76 1.17 2.38 11.92
N LYS A 77 1.51 3.32 11.02
CA LYS A 77 0.56 3.97 10.12
C LYS A 77 0.81 3.57 8.68
N ILE A 78 -0.23 3.09 8.02
CA ILE A 78 -0.25 2.93 6.56
C ILE A 78 -1.09 4.06 6.00
N GLN A 79 -0.46 4.98 5.27
CA GLN A 79 -1.14 6.10 4.63
C GLN A 79 -1.15 5.92 3.11
N LEU A 80 -2.27 6.26 2.46
CA LEU A 80 -2.40 6.23 1.01
C LEU A 80 -1.68 7.38 0.33
#